data_AF-H1VDM7-F1
#
_entry.id   AF-H1VDM7-F1
#
_cell.length_a   1.000
_cell.length_b   1.000
_cell.length_c   1.000
_cell.angle_alpha   90.00
_cell.angle_beta   90.00
_cell.angle_gamma   90.00
#
_symmetry.space_group_name_H-M   'P 1'
#
loop_
_entity.id
_entity.type
_entity.pdbx_description
1 polymer ?
#
loop_
_entity_poly.entity_id
_entity_poly.type
_entity_poly.pdbx_seq_one_letter_code
_entity_poly.pdbx_strand_id
1 'polypeptide(L)'
;MCSNIDCRERIKEWLLALPSDTLDLATPTDGVALLAIKTSKKRSLEEALTPPLSLHEPCTATSVFRMADPTATITPKKRRLVDLDATPCGPAEILASIDSASQTGSIATTSTRTSASRKSSPTKQLMSLELANDPLHFASLDILEIDPSAAPGLRDVYLDITGFASGVNVIPKNHHDAIRRTRNLSGRDTLNHTPSFLLRDKPISLSIECKKRDRGLDNADLQISSWHAAQWRYLLMLCRKTGADVSGLPFLPGLIVSGAEWYFVATTRAGNKTTLWTRRCIGATTNVVGTYQIIRTIQYFSWWTQTVYWPWFQEKVLGLVEADDEG
;
A
#
# COMPACT_ATOMS: atom_id res chain seq x y z
N MET A 1 -18.15 -24.88 -11.79
CA MET A 1 -17.00 -24.67 -10.88
C MET A 1 -15.74 -25.10 -11.62
N CYS A 2 -14.77 -24.21 -11.82
CA CYS A 2 -13.42 -24.67 -12.18
C CYS A 2 -12.74 -25.22 -10.93
N SER A 3 -12.08 -26.37 -11.03
CA SER A 3 -11.19 -26.86 -9.99
C SER A 3 -9.97 -25.93 -9.90
N ASN A 4 -9.44 -25.69 -8.70
CA ASN A 4 -8.32 -24.75 -8.51
C ASN A 4 -7.03 -25.12 -9.28
N ILE A 5 -6.94 -26.36 -9.78
CA ILE A 5 -5.86 -26.88 -10.63
C ILE A 5 -5.97 -26.31 -12.06
N ASP A 6 -7.17 -26.20 -12.62
CA ASP A 6 -7.41 -25.65 -13.98
C ASP A 6 -6.88 -24.22 -14.11
N CYS A 7 -7.22 -23.37 -13.13
CA CYS A 7 -6.74 -21.99 -13.05
C CYS A 7 -5.22 -21.87 -12.87
N ARG A 8 -4.54 -22.89 -12.31
CA ARG A 8 -3.09 -22.89 -12.08
C ARG A 8 -2.32 -23.16 -13.36
N GLU A 9 -2.75 -24.15 -14.14
CA GLU A 9 -2.04 -24.52 -15.36
C GLU A 9 -2.34 -23.53 -16.49
N ARG A 10 -3.60 -23.11 -16.68
CA ARG A 10 -3.96 -22.12 -17.72
C ARG A 10 -3.23 -20.77 -17.59
N ILE A 11 -2.89 -20.34 -16.37
CA ILE A 11 -2.09 -19.11 -16.16
C ILE A 11 -0.61 -19.34 -16.47
N LYS A 12 -0.05 -20.54 -16.20
CA LYS A 12 1.32 -20.87 -16.61
C LYS A 12 1.43 -21.01 -18.13
N GLU A 13 0.48 -21.70 -18.76
CA GLU A 13 0.41 -21.85 -20.22
C GLU A 13 0.36 -20.48 -20.88
N TRP A 14 -0.47 -19.57 -20.37
CA TRP A 14 -0.52 -18.18 -20.84
C TRP A 14 0.82 -17.44 -20.66
N LEU A 15 1.49 -17.57 -19.50
CA LEU A 15 2.80 -16.95 -19.26
C LEU A 15 3.92 -17.54 -20.15
N LEU A 16 3.86 -18.84 -20.45
CA LEU A 16 4.82 -19.54 -21.31
C LEU A 16 4.55 -19.31 -22.81
N ALA A 17 3.34 -18.89 -23.17
CA ALA A 17 2.95 -18.50 -24.52
C ALA A 17 3.24 -17.02 -24.86
N LEU A 18 3.82 -16.26 -23.93
CA LEU A 18 4.32 -14.91 -24.21
C LEU A 18 5.60 -15.01 -25.07
N PRO A 19 5.77 -14.18 -26.12
CA PRO A 19 6.98 -14.21 -26.95
C PRO A 19 8.27 -14.00 -26.14
N SER A 20 9.28 -14.83 -26.43
CA SER A 20 10.58 -14.80 -25.72
C SER A 20 11.28 -13.43 -25.81
N ASP A 21 11.06 -12.72 -26.91
CA ASP A 21 11.52 -11.36 -27.21
C ASP A 21 11.13 -10.33 -26.13
N THR A 22 10.15 -10.65 -25.27
CA THR A 22 9.73 -9.82 -24.13
C THR A 22 10.65 -9.94 -22.90
N LEU A 23 11.72 -10.74 -22.95
CA LEU A 23 12.61 -11.03 -21.80
C LEU A 23 14.04 -10.49 -21.93
N ASP A 24 14.39 -9.81 -23.03
CA ASP A 24 15.72 -9.21 -23.20
C ASP A 24 15.91 -7.96 -22.33
N LEU A 25 16.37 -8.17 -21.10
CA LEU A 25 16.79 -7.12 -20.17
C LEU A 25 18.09 -7.45 -19.42
N ALA A 26 19.05 -8.10 -20.10
CA ALA A 26 20.25 -8.65 -19.44
C ALA A 26 21.58 -8.57 -20.23
N THR A 27 21.80 -7.56 -21.09
CA THR A 27 23.12 -7.28 -21.68
C THR A 27 23.53 -5.81 -21.54
N PRO A 28 24.32 -5.43 -20.52
CA PRO A 28 25.01 -4.15 -20.49
C PRO A 28 26.30 -4.25 -21.34
N THR A 29 26.31 -3.62 -22.51
CA THR A 29 27.51 -3.52 -23.36
C THR A 29 28.53 -2.57 -22.75
N ASP A 30 29.64 -3.14 -22.30
CA ASP A 30 30.99 -2.58 -22.09
C ASP A 30 31.20 -1.27 -21.30
N GLY A 31 32.18 -1.33 -20.38
CA GLY A 31 33.29 -0.37 -20.52
C GLY A 31 33.72 0.52 -19.35
N VAL A 32 33.31 0.32 -18.10
CA VAL A 32 33.92 1.04 -16.95
C VAL A 32 34.29 0.09 -15.81
N ALA A 33 35.51 0.20 -15.30
CA ALA A 33 36.11 -0.76 -14.36
C ALA A 33 35.61 -0.61 -12.91
N LEU A 34 35.46 -1.75 -12.21
CA LEU A 34 35.19 -1.77 -10.76
C LEU A 34 36.43 -1.34 -9.96
N LEU A 35 36.29 -0.28 -9.15
CA LEU A 35 37.24 0.06 -8.09
C LEU A 35 36.72 -0.46 -6.74
N ALA A 36 37.31 -1.57 -6.25
CA ALA A 36 36.86 -2.24 -5.04
C ALA A 36 37.40 -1.57 -3.75
N ILE A 37 36.54 -0.83 -3.04
CA ILE A 37 36.86 -0.25 -1.74
C ILE A 37 36.83 -1.35 -0.66
N LYS A 38 38.01 -1.76 -0.19
CA LYS A 38 38.15 -2.70 0.95
C LYS A 38 37.96 -1.94 2.27
N THR A 39 36.91 -2.22 3.02
CA THR A 39 36.77 -1.77 4.41
C THR A 39 37.58 -2.68 5.35
N SER A 40 38.54 -2.09 6.07
CA SER A 40 39.48 -2.85 6.91
C SER A 40 38.93 -3.07 8.33
N LYS A 41 39.10 -4.28 8.87
CA LYS A 41 38.88 -4.56 10.30
C LYS A 41 40.06 -4.02 11.12
N LYS A 42 39.79 -3.32 12.22
CA LYS A 42 40.72 -3.22 13.35
C LYS A 42 40.01 -3.60 14.66
N ARG A 43 40.78 -3.95 15.69
CA ARG A 43 40.37 -4.80 16.82
C ARG A 43 40.45 -4.04 18.15
N SER A 44 39.62 -4.49 19.10
CA SER A 44 39.48 -4.10 20.51
C SER A 44 40.75 -3.65 21.26
N LEU A 45 40.56 -2.76 22.23
CA LEU A 45 41.23 -2.80 23.53
C LEU A 45 40.19 -2.53 24.64
N GLU A 46 40.36 -3.12 25.82
CA GLU A 46 39.54 -2.90 27.02
C GLU A 46 40.37 -2.18 28.10
N GLU A 47 39.76 -1.36 28.96
CA GLU A 47 40.01 -1.37 30.42
C GLU A 47 38.94 -0.58 31.20
N ALA A 48 39.05 -0.52 32.54
CA ALA A 48 37.89 -0.65 33.43
C ALA A 48 37.62 0.49 34.45
N LEU A 49 36.35 0.55 34.90
CA LEU A 49 35.85 1.03 36.21
C LEU A 49 35.78 2.56 36.54
N THR A 50 35.06 2.86 37.64
CA THR A 50 34.36 4.10 38.03
C THR A 50 34.78 4.59 39.46
N PRO A 51 34.19 5.65 40.06
CA PRO A 51 33.76 6.99 39.61
C PRO A 51 34.44 8.12 40.46
N PRO A 52 34.03 9.41 40.35
CA PRO A 52 33.05 10.02 41.31
C PRO A 52 32.19 11.13 40.64
N LEU A 53 31.41 12.07 41.23
CA LEU A 53 30.86 12.41 42.57
C LEU A 53 29.55 13.25 42.38
N SER A 54 28.94 13.81 43.45
CA SER A 54 27.70 14.62 43.40
C SER A 54 27.53 15.60 44.58
N LEU A 55 26.94 16.79 44.39
CA LEU A 55 26.46 17.71 45.45
C LEU A 55 25.17 18.48 45.05
N HIS A 56 24.43 18.96 46.06
CA HIS A 56 23.10 19.63 46.02
C HIS A 56 23.08 20.97 45.23
N GLU A 57 22.01 21.39 44.51
CA GLU A 57 20.62 21.77 44.88
C GLU A 57 20.50 23.11 45.67
N PRO A 58 19.33 23.80 45.73
CA PRO A 58 18.26 24.00 44.72
C PRO A 58 17.75 25.47 44.64
N CYS A 59 16.87 25.84 43.68
CA CYS A 59 15.87 26.91 43.90
C CYS A 59 14.69 26.91 42.89
N THR A 60 13.53 27.44 43.31
CA THR A 60 12.24 27.52 42.58
C THR A 60 11.88 28.93 42.11
N ALA A 61 11.16 29.08 40.99
CA ALA A 61 10.26 30.23 40.73
C ALA A 61 9.27 29.96 39.56
N THR A 62 8.13 30.67 39.56
CA THR A 62 7.02 30.54 38.58
C THR A 62 6.53 31.91 38.08
N SER A 63 6.52 32.15 36.76
CA SER A 63 5.68 33.13 36.00
C SER A 63 5.95 32.92 34.50
N VAL A 64 5.04 32.91 33.50
CA VAL A 64 3.69 33.46 33.26
C VAL A 64 3.67 34.93 32.77
N PHE A 65 2.99 35.15 31.62
CA PHE A 65 2.82 36.39 30.82
C PHE A 65 4.11 36.98 30.17
N ARG A 66 4.04 37.79 29.09
CA ARG A 66 2.92 38.58 28.53
C ARG A 66 2.98 38.73 26.99
N MET A 67 1.83 38.99 26.35
CA MET A 67 1.70 39.46 24.95
C MET A 67 2.02 40.95 24.82
N ALA A 68 2.46 41.38 23.63
CA ALA A 68 2.41 42.78 23.16
C ALA A 68 2.36 42.83 21.62
N ASP A 69 1.58 43.77 21.09
CA ASP A 69 1.48 44.16 19.66
C ASP A 69 1.22 45.67 19.60
N PRO A 70 1.70 46.38 18.56
CA PRO A 70 0.90 47.47 18.03
C PRO A 70 0.89 47.55 16.48
N THR A 71 -0.23 47.13 15.90
CA THR A 71 -0.94 47.77 14.75
C THR A 71 -0.15 48.75 13.86
N ALA A 72 0.04 48.40 12.58
CA ALA A 72 0.29 49.37 11.50
C ALA A 72 -0.57 49.04 10.26
N THR A 73 -1.49 49.94 9.89
CA THR A 73 -2.49 49.71 8.83
C THR A 73 -1.95 50.07 7.45
N ILE A 74 -1.92 49.11 6.51
CA ILE A 74 -1.63 49.35 5.08
C ILE A 74 -2.70 48.65 4.23
N THR A 75 -3.16 49.32 3.17
CA THR A 75 -4.27 48.88 2.32
C THR A 75 -3.95 47.65 1.46
N PRO A 76 -4.94 46.79 1.15
CA PRO A 76 -4.71 45.50 0.52
C PRO A 76 -4.37 45.62 -0.97
N LYS A 77 -3.10 45.39 -1.33
CA LYS A 77 -2.73 45.14 -2.72
C LYS A 77 -3.35 43.82 -3.20
N LYS A 78 -4.08 43.88 -4.33
CA LYS A 78 -4.82 42.77 -4.95
C LYS A 78 -3.91 41.55 -5.14
N ARG A 79 -4.09 40.51 -4.30
CA ARG A 79 -3.36 39.23 -4.44
C ARG A 79 -3.61 38.67 -5.84
N ARG A 80 -2.54 38.34 -6.59
CA ARG A 80 -2.66 37.40 -7.70
C ARG A 80 -3.08 36.05 -7.11
N LEU A 81 -4.06 35.41 -7.74
CA LEU A 81 -4.36 34.01 -7.46
C LEU A 81 -3.13 33.19 -7.85
N VAL A 82 -2.66 32.32 -6.95
CA VAL A 82 -1.63 31.33 -7.30
C VAL A 82 -2.34 30.22 -8.05
N ASP A 83 -1.90 29.97 -9.27
CA ASP A 83 -2.38 28.83 -10.06
C ASP A 83 -1.86 27.53 -9.43
N LEU A 84 -2.78 26.60 -9.15
CA LEU A 84 -2.46 25.34 -8.49
C LEU A 84 -2.02 24.24 -9.48
N ASP A 85 -2.21 24.44 -10.78
CA ASP A 85 -1.70 23.57 -11.85
C ASP A 85 -0.32 24.03 -12.39
N ALA A 86 0.37 24.93 -11.68
CA ALA A 86 1.69 25.41 -12.04
C ALA A 86 2.77 24.32 -11.90
N THR A 87 3.14 23.67 -13.02
CA THR A 87 4.20 22.66 -13.10
C THR A 87 5.52 23.17 -12.49
N PRO A 88 6.13 22.46 -11.51
CA PRO A 88 7.40 22.87 -10.91
C PRO A 88 8.59 22.70 -11.86
N CYS A 89 9.05 23.79 -12.47
CA CYS A 89 10.38 23.85 -13.09
C CYS A 89 11.43 24.12 -11.99
N GLY A 90 12.53 23.36 -12.00
CA GLY A 90 13.66 23.59 -11.09
C GLY A 90 14.34 24.94 -11.35
N PRO A 91 15.07 25.50 -10.36
CA PRO A 91 15.75 26.78 -10.52
C PRO A 91 16.88 26.66 -11.55
N ALA A 92 16.82 27.46 -12.61
CA ALA A 92 17.99 27.76 -13.41
C ALA A 92 18.93 28.67 -12.61
N GLU A 93 20.23 28.37 -12.60
CA GLU A 93 21.21 29.17 -11.86
C GLU A 93 21.35 30.58 -12.45
N ILE A 94 21.06 31.60 -11.64
CA ILE A 94 21.26 33.00 -12.01
C ILE A 94 22.67 33.41 -11.58
N LEU A 95 23.65 33.23 -12.47
CA LEU A 95 24.91 33.98 -12.40
C LEU A 95 24.73 35.30 -13.15
N ALA A 96 25.01 36.42 -12.48
CA ALA A 96 24.75 37.77 -12.99
C ALA A 96 25.94 38.32 -13.82
N SER A 97 25.60 39.21 -14.75
CA SER A 97 26.45 39.76 -15.81
C SER A 97 27.64 40.62 -15.35
N ILE A 98 28.61 40.80 -16.26
CA ILE A 98 29.45 42.00 -16.33
C ILE A 98 29.46 42.54 -17.78
N ASP A 99 28.86 43.73 -17.94
CA ASP A 99 29.10 44.84 -18.87
C ASP A 99 29.29 44.71 -20.41
N SER A 100 28.40 45.45 -21.10
CA SER A 100 28.70 46.57 -22.03
C SER A 100 28.53 46.48 -23.57
N ALA A 101 28.14 47.66 -24.10
CA ALA A 101 28.31 48.19 -25.47
C ALA A 101 27.42 47.70 -26.65
N SER A 102 26.25 48.33 -26.76
CA SER A 102 25.69 48.98 -27.97
C SER A 102 25.93 48.41 -29.39
N GLN A 103 24.82 48.08 -30.09
CA GLN A 103 24.49 48.76 -31.36
C GLN A 103 23.00 48.66 -31.77
N THR A 104 22.57 49.57 -32.63
CA THR A 104 21.17 49.77 -33.07
C THR A 104 20.84 49.00 -34.35
N GLY A 105 19.65 48.40 -34.43
CA GLY A 105 19.16 47.76 -35.67
C GLY A 105 17.72 47.24 -35.60
N SER A 106 16.73 48.12 -35.70
CA SER A 106 15.31 47.76 -35.59
C SER A 106 14.75 47.12 -36.88
N ILE A 107 14.78 45.79 -36.99
CA ILE A 107 14.12 45.04 -38.07
C ILE A 107 13.34 43.84 -37.52
N ALA A 108 12.07 43.73 -37.91
CA ALA A 108 11.18 42.57 -37.75
C ALA A 108 11.07 41.94 -36.34
N THR A 109 10.07 42.37 -35.57
CA THR A 109 9.46 41.57 -34.49
C THR A 109 8.69 40.38 -35.06
N THR A 110 9.41 39.40 -35.61
CA THR A 110 8.84 38.09 -35.96
C THR A 110 8.52 37.37 -34.66
N SER A 111 7.28 37.54 -34.18
CA SER A 111 6.75 36.79 -33.05
C SER A 111 6.92 35.30 -33.30
N THR A 112 7.89 34.69 -32.63
CA THR A 112 8.09 33.23 -32.60
C THR A 112 6.86 32.64 -31.94
N ARG A 113 5.89 32.27 -32.79
CA ARG A 113 4.62 31.67 -32.41
C ARG A 113 4.92 30.60 -31.38
N THR A 114 4.46 30.79 -30.14
CA THR A 114 4.49 29.71 -29.16
C THR A 114 3.79 28.52 -29.81
N SER A 115 4.46 27.36 -29.80
CA SER A 115 3.87 26.10 -30.22
C SER A 115 2.87 25.64 -29.16
N ALA A 116 1.83 26.47 -28.95
CA ALA A 116 0.69 26.18 -28.11
C ALA A 116 0.19 24.79 -28.50
N SER A 117 0.17 23.89 -27.51
CA SER A 117 -0.13 22.48 -27.75
C SER A 117 -1.47 22.37 -28.45
N ARG A 118 -1.47 21.97 -29.73
CA ARG A 118 -2.69 21.80 -30.51
C ARG A 118 -3.50 20.56 -30.09
N LYS A 119 -3.02 19.84 -29.08
CA LYS A 119 -3.76 18.77 -28.41
C LYS A 119 -4.75 19.42 -27.44
N SER A 120 -6.04 19.24 -27.68
CA SER A 120 -7.12 19.57 -26.76
C SER A 120 -6.87 18.98 -25.37
N SER A 121 -7.30 19.67 -24.32
CA SER A 121 -7.24 19.13 -22.95
C SER A 121 -8.12 17.88 -22.83
N PRO A 122 -7.84 16.94 -21.88
CA PRO A 122 -8.61 15.71 -21.73
C PRO A 122 -10.13 15.95 -21.67
N THR A 123 -10.59 16.91 -20.87
CA THR A 123 -12.02 17.28 -20.78
C THR A 123 -12.63 17.67 -22.14
N LYS A 124 -11.87 18.39 -22.98
CA LYS A 124 -12.31 18.76 -24.34
C LYS A 124 -12.24 17.58 -25.32
N GLN A 125 -11.42 16.57 -25.05
CA GLN A 125 -11.41 15.32 -25.81
C GLN A 125 -12.62 14.45 -25.47
N LEU A 126 -12.91 14.27 -24.17
CA LEU A 126 -14.09 13.53 -23.71
C LEU A 126 -15.39 14.14 -24.27
N MET A 127 -15.59 15.46 -24.12
CA MET A 127 -16.76 16.16 -24.69
C MET A 127 -16.80 16.11 -26.24
N SER A 128 -15.65 15.99 -26.91
CA SER A 128 -15.60 15.81 -28.37
C SER A 128 -15.90 14.37 -28.81
N LEU A 129 -15.87 13.40 -27.90
CA LEU A 129 -16.27 12.01 -28.15
C LEU A 129 -17.77 11.82 -27.86
N GLU A 130 -18.35 12.53 -26.89
CA GLU A 130 -19.80 12.59 -26.66
C GLU A 130 -20.57 13.19 -27.86
N LEU A 131 -19.93 14.09 -28.61
CA LEU A 131 -20.50 14.80 -29.76
C LEU A 131 -20.07 14.21 -31.13
N ALA A 132 -19.48 13.01 -31.13
CA ALA A 132 -19.08 12.32 -32.36
C ALA A 132 -20.28 11.65 -33.06
N ASN A 133 -20.12 11.33 -34.35
CA ASN A 133 -21.13 10.56 -35.12
C ASN A 133 -21.37 9.15 -34.55
N ASP A 134 -20.41 8.62 -33.80
CA ASP A 134 -20.49 7.42 -32.97
C ASP A 134 -20.14 7.85 -31.53
N PRO A 135 -21.13 8.24 -30.70
CA PRO A 135 -20.89 8.99 -29.48
C PRO A 135 -20.47 8.11 -28.30
N LEU A 136 -19.34 8.45 -27.68
CA LEU A 136 -18.90 7.79 -26.44
C LEU A 136 -19.59 8.45 -25.23
N HIS A 137 -20.65 7.81 -24.75
CA HIS A 137 -21.35 8.23 -23.53
C HIS A 137 -20.59 7.84 -22.26
N PHE A 138 -20.41 8.79 -21.34
CA PHE A 138 -19.76 8.56 -20.04
C PHE A 138 -20.80 8.34 -18.93
N ALA A 139 -21.10 7.07 -18.63
CA ALA A 139 -21.90 6.69 -17.47
C ALA A 139 -21.02 6.55 -16.21
N SER A 140 -21.57 6.88 -15.04
CA SER A 140 -20.90 6.70 -13.75
C SER A 140 -21.19 5.32 -13.16
N LEU A 141 -20.19 4.73 -12.51
CA LEU A 141 -20.35 3.56 -11.64
C LEU A 141 -20.48 4.03 -10.18
N ASP A 142 -21.63 4.61 -9.83
CA ASP A 142 -21.98 4.82 -8.42
C ASP A 142 -22.21 3.45 -7.76
N ILE A 143 -21.75 3.23 -6.53
CA ILE A 143 -21.81 1.93 -5.83
C ILE A 143 -23.15 1.75 -5.08
N LEU A 144 -23.99 2.78 -5.00
CA LEU A 144 -25.29 2.73 -4.32
C LEU A 144 -26.47 2.51 -5.28
N GLU A 145 -26.37 2.89 -6.56
CA GLU A 145 -27.47 2.83 -7.53
C GLU A 145 -27.04 2.16 -8.84
N ILE A 146 -27.62 1.00 -9.16
CA ILE A 146 -27.42 0.33 -10.46
C ILE A 146 -28.32 1.00 -11.50
N ASP A 147 -27.70 1.58 -12.54
CA ASP A 147 -28.40 2.13 -13.69
C ASP A 147 -29.31 1.04 -14.36
N PRO A 148 -30.65 1.24 -14.41
CA PRO A 148 -31.58 0.30 -15.02
C PRO A 148 -31.39 0.07 -16.53
N SER A 149 -30.55 0.87 -17.21
CA SER A 149 -30.17 0.71 -18.61
C SER A 149 -28.88 -0.10 -18.83
N ALA A 150 -28.05 -0.30 -17.78
CA ALA A 150 -26.75 -0.98 -17.91
C ALA A 150 -26.86 -2.39 -18.52
N ALA A 151 -25.86 -2.84 -19.28
CA ALA A 151 -25.86 -4.19 -19.85
C ALA A 151 -25.94 -5.27 -18.74
N PRO A 152 -26.69 -6.38 -18.92
CA PRO A 152 -26.91 -7.37 -17.85
C PRO A 152 -25.62 -7.87 -17.17
N GLY A 153 -24.61 -8.28 -17.96
CA GLY A 153 -23.32 -8.74 -17.42
C GLY A 153 -22.52 -7.67 -16.66
N LEU A 154 -22.79 -6.38 -16.88
CA LEU A 154 -22.21 -5.30 -16.05
C LEU A 154 -22.93 -5.20 -14.69
N ARG A 155 -24.25 -5.45 -14.65
CA ARG A 155 -25.02 -5.55 -13.39
C ARG A 155 -24.57 -6.75 -12.57
N ASP A 156 -24.30 -7.88 -13.22
CA ASP A 156 -23.80 -9.09 -12.54
C ASP A 156 -22.44 -8.83 -11.86
N VAL A 157 -21.47 -8.27 -12.60
CA VAL A 157 -20.15 -7.87 -12.06
C VAL A 157 -20.28 -6.84 -10.94
N TYR A 158 -21.22 -5.90 -11.05
CA TYR A 158 -21.51 -4.92 -10.01
C TYR A 158 -22.08 -5.57 -8.74
N LEU A 159 -23.03 -6.49 -8.88
CA LEU A 159 -23.64 -7.21 -7.77
C LEU A 159 -22.60 -8.04 -7.00
N ASP A 160 -21.65 -8.64 -7.72
CA ASP A 160 -20.48 -9.30 -7.13
C ASP A 160 -19.59 -8.30 -6.36
N ILE A 161 -19.21 -7.16 -6.97
CA ILE A 161 -18.39 -6.12 -6.32
C ILE A 161 -19.05 -5.57 -5.05
N THR A 162 -20.34 -5.23 -5.11
CA THR A 162 -21.13 -4.75 -3.97
C THR A 162 -21.34 -5.83 -2.92
N GLY A 163 -21.44 -7.10 -3.36
CA GLY A 163 -21.38 -8.29 -2.53
C GLY A 163 -20.05 -8.39 -1.76
N PHE A 164 -18.91 -8.22 -2.43
CA PHE A 164 -17.58 -8.24 -1.80
C PHE A 164 -17.37 -7.08 -0.83
N ALA A 165 -17.85 -5.88 -1.15
CA ALA A 165 -17.76 -4.70 -0.27
C ALA A 165 -18.60 -4.86 1.02
N SER A 166 -19.80 -5.43 0.89
CA SER A 166 -20.61 -5.90 2.03
C SER A 166 -19.99 -7.14 2.72
N GLY A 167 -19.11 -7.83 2.00
CA GLY A 167 -18.53 -9.14 2.31
C GLY A 167 -19.56 -10.25 2.50
N VAL A 168 -20.58 -10.24 1.64
CA VAL A 168 -21.40 -11.42 1.31
C VAL A 168 -20.48 -12.51 0.76
N ASN A 169 -20.78 -13.78 1.06
CA ASN A 169 -20.01 -14.96 0.64
C ASN A 169 -18.52 -15.03 1.09
N VAL A 170 -18.00 -14.04 1.83
CA VAL A 170 -16.63 -14.08 2.39
C VAL A 170 -16.46 -15.14 3.47
N ILE A 171 -17.52 -15.44 4.23
CA ILE A 171 -17.58 -16.53 5.22
C ILE A 171 -18.75 -17.46 4.87
N PRO A 172 -18.53 -18.79 4.71
CA PRO A 172 -19.60 -19.76 4.48
C PRO A 172 -20.67 -19.74 5.59
N LYS A 173 -21.95 -19.79 5.21
CA LYS A 173 -23.09 -19.54 6.12
C LYS A 173 -23.10 -20.44 7.37
N ASN A 174 -22.74 -21.71 7.22
CA ASN A 174 -22.61 -22.69 8.29
C ASN A 174 -21.56 -22.32 9.37
N HIS A 175 -20.59 -21.44 9.06
CA HIS A 175 -19.55 -21.01 9.99
C HIS A 175 -19.92 -19.76 10.81
N HIS A 176 -21.04 -19.08 10.51
CA HIS A 176 -21.41 -17.81 11.16
C HIS A 176 -21.66 -17.96 12.67
N ASP A 177 -22.27 -19.06 13.11
CA ASP A 177 -22.52 -19.30 14.53
C ASP A 177 -21.28 -19.78 15.29
N ALA A 178 -20.30 -20.39 14.60
CA ALA A 178 -18.99 -20.63 15.17
C ALA A 178 -18.22 -19.31 15.36
N ILE A 179 -18.17 -18.44 14.34
CA ILE A 179 -17.60 -17.10 14.44
C ILE A 179 -18.26 -16.28 15.56
N ARG A 180 -19.60 -16.26 15.64
CA ARG A 180 -20.33 -15.51 16.68
C ARG A 180 -20.00 -16.02 18.08
N ARG A 181 -19.90 -17.34 18.28
CA ARG A 181 -19.46 -17.94 19.55
C ARG A 181 -18.01 -17.53 19.88
N THR A 182 -17.06 -17.70 18.96
CA THR A 182 -15.66 -17.35 19.18
C THR A 182 -15.47 -15.85 19.45
N ARG A 183 -16.21 -14.96 18.76
CA ARG A 183 -16.23 -13.52 19.06
C ARG A 183 -16.75 -13.26 20.47
N ASN A 184 -17.91 -13.79 20.84
CA ASN A 184 -18.47 -13.59 22.18
C ASN A 184 -17.53 -14.12 23.29
N LEU A 185 -16.87 -15.27 23.08
CA LEU A 185 -15.90 -15.88 24.01
C LEU A 185 -14.56 -15.12 24.11
N SER A 186 -14.26 -14.24 23.14
CA SER A 186 -13.00 -13.50 23.06
C SER A 186 -12.86 -12.36 24.08
N GLY A 187 -13.98 -11.90 24.66
CA GLY A 187 -14.03 -10.66 25.44
C GLY A 187 -13.96 -9.37 24.60
N ARG A 188 -14.14 -9.47 23.28
CA ARG A 188 -14.18 -8.33 22.32
C ARG A 188 -15.35 -8.51 21.36
N ASP A 189 -15.98 -7.41 20.95
CA ASP A 189 -16.96 -7.46 19.86
C ASP A 189 -16.31 -7.44 18.46
N THR A 190 -15.19 -8.15 18.27
CA THR A 190 -14.54 -8.30 16.94
C THR A 190 -13.50 -9.43 16.89
N LEU A 191 -13.46 -10.18 15.78
CA LEU A 191 -12.33 -11.06 15.39
C LEU A 191 -11.30 -10.33 14.51
N ASN A 192 -11.57 -9.07 14.17
CA ASN A 192 -10.77 -8.20 13.31
C ASN A 192 -10.04 -7.12 14.15
N HIS A 193 -9.37 -6.16 13.52
CA HIS A 193 -8.79 -4.99 14.19
C HIS A 193 -9.79 -3.83 14.38
N THR A 194 -10.98 -3.91 13.78
CA THR A 194 -12.07 -2.93 13.94
C THR A 194 -13.37 -3.58 14.44
N PRO A 195 -14.18 -2.90 15.29
CA PRO A 195 -15.52 -3.34 15.68
C PRO A 195 -16.60 -3.05 14.62
N SER A 196 -16.24 -2.48 13.45
CA SER A 196 -17.18 -2.22 12.35
C SER A 196 -18.02 -3.45 12.03
N PHE A 197 -19.35 -3.31 11.98
CA PHE A 197 -20.30 -4.40 11.74
C PHE A 197 -19.94 -5.23 10.49
N LEU A 198 -19.49 -4.57 9.42
CA LEU A 198 -19.09 -5.24 8.18
C LEU A 198 -17.84 -6.12 8.31
N LEU A 199 -16.98 -5.89 9.30
CA LEU A 199 -15.67 -6.54 9.42
C LEU A 199 -15.47 -7.32 10.73
N ARG A 200 -16.26 -7.06 11.78
CA ARG A 200 -16.05 -7.66 13.11
C ARG A 200 -16.18 -9.18 13.15
N ASP A 201 -16.92 -9.76 12.22
CA ASP A 201 -17.13 -11.20 12.05
C ASP A 201 -16.24 -11.78 10.91
N LYS A 202 -15.20 -11.04 10.47
CA LYS A 202 -14.28 -11.43 9.37
C LYS A 202 -12.81 -11.44 9.85
N PRO A 203 -12.18 -12.61 10.06
CA PRO A 203 -10.77 -12.72 10.44
C PRO A 203 -9.81 -12.15 9.38
N ILE A 204 -8.61 -11.75 9.81
CA ILE A 204 -7.58 -11.15 8.94
C ILE A 204 -6.56 -12.21 8.50
N SER A 205 -6.59 -12.60 7.23
CA SER A 205 -5.57 -13.49 6.65
C SER A 205 -4.38 -12.75 6.01
N LEU A 206 -4.56 -11.47 5.66
CA LEU A 206 -3.55 -10.63 5.00
C LEU A 206 -3.68 -9.17 5.48
N SER A 207 -2.57 -8.57 5.89
CA SER A 207 -2.49 -7.13 6.18
C SER A 207 -2.06 -6.34 4.93
N ILE A 208 -2.56 -5.12 4.73
CA ILE A 208 -2.05 -4.20 3.70
C ILE A 208 -1.88 -2.81 4.32
N GLU A 209 -0.70 -2.20 4.14
CA GLU A 209 -0.42 -0.82 4.55
C GLU A 209 0.01 0.04 3.36
N CYS A 210 -0.57 1.26 3.26
CA CYS A 210 -0.42 2.13 2.10
C CYS A 210 0.22 3.48 2.47
N LYS A 211 1.50 3.65 2.13
CA LYS A 211 2.22 4.93 2.25
C LYS A 211 2.09 5.76 0.98
N LYS A 212 1.88 7.08 1.18
CA LYS A 212 2.27 8.06 0.17
C LYS A 212 3.76 7.90 -0.11
N ARG A 213 4.16 8.10 -1.37
CA ARG A 213 5.57 8.26 -1.75
C ARG A 213 6.23 9.25 -0.77
N ASP A 214 7.49 8.98 -0.44
CA ASP A 214 8.32 9.78 0.47
C ASP A 214 7.97 9.69 1.98
N ARG A 215 6.93 8.96 2.41
CA ARG A 215 6.76 8.55 3.82
C ARG A 215 7.47 7.22 4.10
N GLY A 216 8.73 7.34 4.55
CA GLY A 216 9.73 6.27 4.65
C GLY A 216 9.26 4.91 5.19
N LEU A 217 9.72 3.85 4.52
CA LEU A 217 9.27 2.46 4.63
C LEU A 217 9.35 1.87 6.05
N ASP A 218 10.32 2.29 6.88
CA ASP A 218 10.44 1.80 8.26
C ASP A 218 9.19 2.11 9.10
N ASN A 219 8.43 3.16 8.78
CA ASN A 219 7.14 3.47 9.40
C ASN A 219 6.01 2.52 8.95
N ALA A 220 6.15 1.86 7.80
CA ALA A 220 5.23 0.83 7.34
C ALA A 220 5.56 -0.53 7.97
N ASP A 221 6.84 -0.89 8.03
CA ASP A 221 7.31 -2.09 8.74
C ASP A 221 6.95 -2.03 10.23
N LEU A 222 7.11 -0.87 10.88
CA LEU A 222 6.69 -0.66 12.28
C LEU A 222 5.17 -0.85 12.47
N GLN A 223 4.34 -0.43 11.52
CA GLN A 223 2.89 -0.54 11.62
C GLN A 223 2.39 -1.97 11.37
N ILE A 224 2.83 -2.62 10.28
CA ILE A 224 2.46 -4.03 10.04
C ILE A 224 3.02 -4.94 11.14
N SER A 225 4.24 -4.72 11.63
CA SER A 225 4.77 -5.51 12.76
C SER A 225 3.98 -5.29 14.05
N SER A 226 3.50 -4.07 14.32
CA SER A 226 2.61 -3.79 15.45
C SER A 226 1.26 -4.50 15.31
N TRP A 227 0.63 -4.44 14.13
CA TRP A 227 -0.63 -5.14 13.84
C TRP A 227 -0.47 -6.66 13.96
N HIS A 228 0.54 -7.25 13.32
CA HIS A 228 0.83 -8.67 13.41
C HIS A 228 1.19 -9.10 14.85
N ALA A 229 1.94 -8.31 15.62
CA ALA A 229 2.22 -8.62 17.02
C ALA A 229 0.96 -8.63 17.89
N ALA A 230 0.03 -7.69 17.66
CA ALA A 230 -1.29 -7.70 18.29
C ALA A 230 -2.12 -8.91 17.84
N GLN A 231 -2.12 -9.21 16.54
CA GLN A 231 -2.84 -10.34 15.95
C GLN A 231 -2.34 -11.69 16.49
N TRP A 232 -1.03 -11.95 16.52
CA TRP A 232 -0.45 -13.16 17.11
C TRP A 232 -0.85 -13.36 18.57
N ARG A 233 -0.84 -12.28 19.37
CA ARG A 233 -1.30 -12.32 20.77
C ARG A 233 -2.79 -12.62 20.87
N TYR A 234 -3.59 -12.12 19.93
CA TYR A 234 -5.03 -12.32 19.91
C TYR A 234 -5.42 -13.74 19.45
N LEU A 235 -4.84 -14.22 18.35
CA LEU A 235 -4.98 -15.60 17.89
C LEU A 235 -4.59 -16.61 18.98
N LEU A 236 -3.46 -16.39 19.68
CA LEU A 236 -3.05 -17.23 20.81
C LEU A 236 -4.05 -17.22 21.98
N MET A 237 -4.76 -16.11 22.21
CA MET A 237 -5.83 -16.05 23.20
C MET A 237 -7.07 -16.81 22.72
N LEU A 238 -7.43 -16.71 21.43
CA LEU A 238 -8.56 -17.44 20.84
C LEU A 238 -8.34 -18.95 20.80
N CYS A 239 -7.16 -19.43 20.37
CA CYS A 239 -6.83 -20.87 20.36
C CYS A 239 -6.90 -21.46 21.79
N ARG A 240 -6.52 -20.69 22.81
CA ARG A 240 -6.66 -21.11 24.21
C ARG A 240 -8.12 -21.26 24.69
N LYS A 241 -9.12 -20.81 23.92
CA LYS A 241 -10.56 -21.05 24.20
C LYS A 241 -11.03 -22.42 23.69
N THR A 242 -10.36 -22.99 22.68
CA THR A 242 -10.62 -24.33 22.12
C THR A 242 -9.66 -25.40 22.69
N GLY A 243 -8.70 -24.99 23.53
CA GLY A 243 -7.64 -25.86 24.05
C GLY A 243 -6.39 -25.93 23.16
N ALA A 244 -6.41 -25.27 22.00
CA ALA A 244 -5.32 -25.23 21.05
C ALA A 244 -4.27 -24.14 21.37
N ASP A 245 -3.17 -24.16 20.61
CA ASP A 245 -2.21 -23.07 20.50
C ASP A 245 -2.13 -22.55 19.04
N VAL A 246 -1.11 -21.76 18.71
CA VAL A 246 -0.92 -21.21 17.35
C VAL A 246 -0.03 -22.07 16.45
N SER A 247 0.22 -23.34 16.80
CA SER A 247 0.90 -24.28 15.92
C SER A 247 0.10 -24.52 14.63
N GLY A 248 0.79 -24.91 13.56
CA GLY A 248 0.19 -25.08 12.23
C GLY A 248 0.15 -23.81 11.36
N LEU A 249 0.00 -22.61 11.94
CA LEU A 249 0.05 -21.35 11.19
C LEU A 249 1.50 -20.94 10.89
N PRO A 250 1.98 -20.98 9.63
CA PRO A 250 3.40 -20.78 9.35
C PRO A 250 3.83 -19.31 9.48
N PHE A 251 2.97 -18.36 9.09
CA PHE A 251 3.21 -16.92 9.16
C PHE A 251 1.91 -16.12 9.07
N LEU A 252 1.96 -14.84 9.45
CA LEU A 252 0.99 -13.82 9.03
C LEU A 252 1.61 -12.96 7.91
N PRO A 253 1.02 -12.93 6.70
CA PRO A 253 1.52 -12.14 5.58
C PRO A 253 1.02 -10.70 5.61
N GLY A 254 1.81 -9.80 5.04
CA GLY A 254 1.40 -8.43 4.78
C GLY A 254 1.99 -7.87 3.48
N LEU A 255 1.35 -6.83 2.94
CA LEU A 255 1.83 -6.06 1.80
C LEU A 255 2.05 -4.60 2.21
N ILE A 256 3.17 -4.02 1.80
CA ILE A 256 3.45 -2.58 1.91
C ILE A 256 3.38 -1.98 0.51
N VAL A 257 2.52 -0.98 0.32
CA VAL A 257 2.42 -0.17 -0.90
C VAL A 257 3.06 1.19 -0.64
N SER A 258 4.03 1.58 -1.46
CA SER A 258 4.73 2.87 -1.34
C SER A 258 4.76 3.58 -2.69
N GLY A 259 3.81 4.50 -2.89
CA GLY A 259 3.59 5.09 -4.22
C GLY A 259 3.17 4.03 -5.24
N ALA A 260 4.11 3.65 -6.12
CA ALA A 260 3.90 2.62 -7.13
C ALA A 260 4.55 1.26 -6.78
N GLU A 261 5.45 1.21 -5.80
CA GLU A 261 6.19 0.01 -5.42
C GLU A 261 5.40 -0.83 -4.41
N TRP A 262 5.46 -2.15 -4.56
CA TRP A 262 4.81 -3.12 -3.67
C TRP A 262 5.86 -4.07 -3.08
N TYR A 263 5.80 -4.28 -1.77
CA TYR A 263 6.67 -5.19 -1.05
C TYR A 263 5.86 -6.20 -0.23
N PHE A 264 6.29 -7.46 -0.25
CA PHE A 264 5.86 -8.47 0.70
C PHE A 264 6.64 -8.36 2.01
N VAL A 265 5.91 -8.50 3.12
CA VAL A 265 6.42 -8.67 4.47
C VAL A 265 5.71 -9.83 5.15
N ALA A 266 6.34 -10.45 6.14
CA ALA A 266 5.70 -11.51 6.93
C ALA A 266 6.11 -11.44 8.39
N THR A 267 5.32 -12.06 9.26
CA THR A 267 5.81 -12.42 10.60
C THR A 267 5.64 -13.90 10.87
N THR A 268 6.68 -14.54 11.41
CA THR A 268 6.61 -15.91 11.96
C THR A 268 6.60 -15.85 13.48
N ARG A 269 6.14 -16.89 14.15
CA ARG A 269 6.11 -16.97 15.61
C ARG A 269 6.67 -18.30 16.12
N ALA A 270 7.59 -18.21 17.08
CA ALA A 270 8.18 -19.34 17.77
C ALA A 270 8.03 -19.13 19.29
N GLY A 271 7.13 -19.88 19.92
CA GLY A 271 6.81 -19.73 21.35
C GLY A 271 6.33 -18.31 21.70
N ASN A 272 7.12 -17.58 22.49
CA ASN A 272 6.81 -16.19 22.86
C ASN A 272 7.28 -15.16 21.81
N LYS A 273 8.28 -15.48 20.98
CA LYS A 273 8.95 -14.57 20.04
C LYS A 273 8.19 -14.50 18.71
N THR A 274 7.91 -13.29 18.25
CA THR A 274 7.51 -13.01 16.86
C THR A 274 8.71 -12.42 16.12
N THR A 275 8.98 -12.91 14.91
CA THR A 275 10.06 -12.43 14.03
C THR A 275 9.44 -11.75 12.82
N LEU A 276 9.91 -10.54 12.48
CA LEU A 276 9.51 -9.80 11.29
C LEU A 276 10.47 -10.10 10.13
N TRP A 277 9.91 -10.32 8.94
CA TRP A 277 10.61 -10.51 7.68
C TRP A 277 10.22 -9.35 6.76
N THR A 278 11.18 -8.48 6.43
CA THR A 278 10.91 -7.17 5.83
C THR A 278 11.22 -7.09 4.33
N ARG A 279 10.45 -6.23 3.64
CA ARG A 279 10.75 -5.58 2.37
C ARG A 279 11.28 -6.47 1.22
N ARG A 280 10.62 -7.58 0.90
CA ARG A 280 10.83 -8.25 -0.40
C ARG A 280 9.99 -7.54 -1.46
N CYS A 281 10.60 -6.80 -2.39
CA CYS A 281 9.87 -6.22 -3.53
C CYS A 281 9.21 -7.34 -4.36
N ILE A 282 7.93 -7.13 -4.72
CA ILE A 282 7.12 -8.05 -5.52
C ILE A 282 6.67 -7.46 -6.87
N GLY A 283 6.96 -6.19 -7.13
CA GLY A 283 6.60 -5.51 -8.38
C GLY A 283 6.34 -4.01 -8.17
N ALA A 284 6.09 -3.31 -9.28
CA ALA A 284 5.67 -1.92 -9.27
C ALA A 284 4.64 -1.66 -10.38
N THR A 285 3.68 -0.78 -10.11
CA THR A 285 2.61 -0.40 -11.07
C THR A 285 3.08 0.56 -12.17
N THR A 286 4.36 0.97 -12.15
CA THR A 286 5.00 1.76 -13.22
C THR A 286 5.37 0.95 -14.46
N ASN A 287 5.27 -0.39 -14.41
CA ASN A 287 5.53 -1.24 -15.57
C ASN A 287 4.58 -2.45 -15.62
N VAL A 288 4.39 -2.99 -16.82
CA VAL A 288 3.41 -4.06 -17.09
C VAL A 288 3.76 -5.36 -16.36
N VAL A 289 5.03 -5.78 -16.39
CA VAL A 289 5.49 -7.01 -15.74
C VAL A 289 5.28 -6.94 -14.23
N GLY A 290 5.70 -5.85 -13.59
CA GLY A 290 5.50 -5.60 -12.16
C GLY A 290 4.02 -5.56 -11.77
N THR A 291 3.15 -5.03 -12.63
CA THR A 291 1.70 -5.05 -12.43
C THR A 291 1.14 -6.48 -12.43
N TYR A 292 1.54 -7.32 -13.38
CA TYR A 292 1.18 -8.75 -13.39
C TYR A 292 1.72 -9.51 -12.17
N GLN A 293 2.95 -9.21 -11.72
CA GLN A 293 3.54 -9.83 -10.52
C GLN A 293 2.75 -9.47 -9.23
N ILE A 294 2.32 -8.21 -9.09
CA ILE A 294 1.44 -7.76 -8.00
C ILE A 294 0.11 -8.53 -8.03
N ILE A 295 -0.55 -8.60 -9.19
CA ILE A 295 -1.82 -9.32 -9.37
C ILE A 295 -1.66 -10.80 -9.01
N ARG A 296 -0.61 -11.48 -9.52
CA ARG A 296 -0.34 -12.89 -9.17
C ARG A 296 -0.06 -13.09 -7.68
N THR A 297 0.55 -12.12 -7.01
CA THR A 297 0.84 -12.19 -5.58
C THR A 297 -0.44 -12.04 -4.74
N ILE A 298 -1.34 -11.13 -5.10
CA ILE A 298 -2.66 -11.00 -4.45
C ILE A 298 -3.49 -12.27 -4.69
N GLN A 299 -3.51 -12.81 -5.90
CA GLN A 299 -4.16 -14.10 -6.20
C GLN A 299 -3.55 -15.26 -5.40
N TYR A 300 -2.23 -15.28 -5.19
CA TYR A 300 -1.56 -16.27 -4.36
C TYR A 300 -1.99 -16.17 -2.88
N PHE A 301 -2.12 -14.96 -2.31
CA PHE A 301 -2.61 -14.81 -0.94
C PHE A 301 -4.11 -15.10 -0.78
N SER A 302 -4.92 -14.92 -1.83
CA SER A 302 -6.31 -15.42 -1.85
C SER A 302 -6.36 -16.95 -1.79
N TRP A 303 -5.54 -17.63 -2.61
CA TRP A 303 -5.40 -19.10 -2.55
C TRP A 303 -4.89 -19.56 -1.18
N TRP A 304 -3.79 -19.00 -0.68
CA TRP A 304 -3.20 -19.34 0.63
C TRP A 304 -4.15 -19.06 1.80
N THR A 305 -5.01 -18.04 1.68
CA THR A 305 -6.10 -17.80 2.63
C THR A 305 -7.04 -18.99 2.67
N GLN A 306 -7.48 -19.48 1.51
CA GLN A 306 -8.43 -20.59 1.39
C GLN A 306 -7.83 -21.96 1.77
N THR A 307 -6.54 -22.20 1.49
CA THR A 307 -5.92 -23.53 1.63
C THR A 307 -5.00 -23.71 2.85
N VAL A 308 -4.62 -22.62 3.53
CA VAL A 308 -3.72 -22.68 4.70
C VAL A 308 -4.31 -21.92 5.89
N TYR A 309 -4.62 -20.63 5.74
CA TYR A 309 -5.10 -19.83 6.87
C TYR A 309 -6.49 -20.26 7.34
N TRP A 310 -7.44 -20.43 6.41
CA TRP A 310 -8.84 -20.68 6.75
C TRP A 310 -9.09 -22.07 7.37
N PRO A 311 -8.53 -23.18 6.85
CA PRO A 311 -8.62 -24.49 7.51
C PRO A 311 -7.98 -24.49 8.90
N TRP A 312 -6.80 -23.86 9.05
CA TRP A 312 -6.17 -23.67 10.36
C TRP A 312 -7.07 -22.87 11.33
N PHE A 313 -7.76 -21.83 10.85
CA PHE A 313 -8.66 -21.02 11.65
C PHE A 313 -9.94 -21.79 12.03
N GLN A 314 -10.50 -22.60 11.12
CA GLN A 314 -11.61 -23.52 11.41
C GLN A 314 -11.22 -24.47 12.55
N GLU A 315 -10.10 -25.18 12.39
CA GLU A 315 -9.63 -26.18 13.34
C GLU A 315 -9.26 -25.53 14.70
N LYS A 316 -8.23 -24.67 14.72
CA LYS A 316 -7.64 -24.17 15.98
C LYS A 316 -8.45 -23.06 16.64
N VAL A 317 -9.19 -22.23 15.89
CA VAL A 317 -9.85 -21.02 16.43
C VAL A 317 -11.37 -21.13 16.51
N LEU A 318 -12.01 -21.88 15.62
CA LEU A 318 -13.46 -22.14 15.66
C LEU A 318 -13.83 -23.48 16.32
N GLY A 319 -12.87 -24.39 16.50
CA GLY A 319 -13.13 -25.73 17.02
C GLY A 319 -13.97 -26.58 16.05
N LEU A 320 -13.86 -26.28 14.75
CA LEU A 320 -14.49 -27.03 13.67
C LEU A 320 -13.47 -28.05 13.17
N VAL A 321 -13.58 -29.27 13.69
CA VAL A 321 -12.96 -30.45 13.08
C VAL A 321 -13.82 -30.81 11.86
N GLU A 322 -13.22 -30.96 10.69
CA GLU A 322 -13.91 -31.59 9.57
C GLU A 322 -14.14 -33.06 9.93
N ALA A 323 -15.37 -33.54 9.82
CA ALA A 323 -15.61 -34.97 10.00
C ALA A 323 -14.92 -35.70 8.85
N ASP A 324 -14.06 -36.66 9.17
CA ASP A 324 -13.50 -37.55 8.16
C ASP A 324 -14.65 -38.36 7.55
N ASP A 325 -15.06 -38.01 6.34
CA ASP A 325 -16.00 -38.80 5.52
C ASP A 325 -15.28 -40.09 5.09
N GLU A 326 -15.21 -41.08 5.99
CA GLU A 326 -14.76 -42.44 5.68
C GLU A 326 -15.75 -43.10 4.70
N GLY A 327 -15.33 -43.25 3.43
CA GLY A 327 -16.10 -43.87 2.34
C GLY A 327 -15.22 -44.58 1.32
#